data_AF-A0A519X360-F1
#
_entry.id   AF-A0A519X360-F1
#
_cell.length_a   1.000
_cell.length_b   1.000
_cell.length_c   1.000
_cell.angle_alpha   90.00
_cell.angle_beta   90.00
_cell.angle_gamma   90.00
#
_symmetry.space_group_name_H-M   'P 1'
#
loop_
_entity.id
_entity.type
_entity.pdbx_description
1 polymer ?
#
loop_
_entity_poly.entity_id
_entity_poly.type
_entity_poly.pdbx_seq_one_letter_code
_entity_poly.pdbx_strand_id
1 'polypeptide(L)' 'MFENVPVNLGDYLNLINPTNVVISIETFNDKLIDIVGKQCRNLIFYTVNTDAEIAMAFKAKPYAIITNFPNLFKPDRFDI' A
#
# COMPACT_ATOMS: atom_id res chain seq x y z
N MET A 1 -10.12 -18.50 16.51
CA MET A 1 -10.88 -17.29 16.13
C MET A 1 -10.56 -16.22 17.15
N PHE A 2 -10.03 -15.07 16.73
CA PHE A 2 -10.23 -13.84 17.50
C PHE A 2 -11.49 -13.20 16.93
N GLU A 3 -12.60 -13.46 17.61
CA GLU A 3 -13.93 -12.97 17.28
C GLU A 3 -14.04 -11.47 17.65
N ASN A 4 -14.61 -10.66 16.75
CA ASN A 4 -15.39 -9.46 17.06
C ASN A 4 -14.76 -8.26 17.81
N VAL A 5 -13.45 -8.03 17.79
CA VAL A 5 -12.94 -6.68 18.02
C VAL A 5 -12.58 -6.07 16.67
N PRO A 6 -13.33 -5.07 16.15
CA PRO A 6 -12.88 -4.29 15.01
C PRO A 6 -11.69 -3.48 15.49
N VAL A 7 -10.49 -4.07 15.44
CA VAL A 7 -9.26 -3.33 15.71
C VAL A 7 -9.16 -2.33 14.57
N ASN A 8 -9.44 -1.07 14.89
CA ASN A 8 -9.25 0.02 13.96
C ASN A 8 -7.78 -0.02 13.53
N LEU A 9 -7.53 -0.13 12.22
CA LEU A 9 -6.18 -0.26 11.67
C LEU A 9 -5.26 0.85 12.21
N GLY A 10 -5.79 2.06 12.42
CA GLY A 10 -5.01 3.15 13.00
C GLY A 10 -4.50 2.87 14.41
N ASP A 11 -5.34 2.30 15.27
CA ASP A 11 -4.98 1.96 16.65
C ASP A 11 -3.98 0.80 16.68
N TYR A 12 -4.18 -0.19 15.81
CA TYR A 12 -3.23 -1.29 15.65
C TYR A 12 -1.84 -0.78 15.26
N LEU A 13 -1.79 0.04 14.20
CA LEU A 13 -0.53 0.59 13.70
C LEU A 13 0.16 1.45 14.77
N ASN A 14 -0.58 2.23 15.55
CA ASN A 14 -0.01 3.00 16.66
C ASN A 14 0.58 2.10 17.75
N LEU A 15 -0.07 0.97 18.07
CA LEU A 15 0.40 0.02 19.07
C LEU A 15 1.71 -0.65 18.66
N ILE A 16 1.78 -1.18 17.44
CA ILE A 16 2.95 -1.93 16.95
C ILE A 16 4.05 -1.04 16.37
N ASN A 17 3.71 0.22 16.07
CA ASN A 17 4.58 1.26 15.51
C ASN A 17 5.54 0.82 14.37
N PRO A 18 5.04 0.21 13.28
CA PRO A 18 5.89 -0.22 12.18
C PRO A 18 6.35 0.97 11.33
N THR A 19 7.59 0.91 10.85
CA THR A 19 8.10 1.86 9.86
C THR A 19 7.48 1.63 8.47
N ASN A 20 7.30 0.36 8.10
CA ASN A 20 6.78 -0.04 6.80
C ASN A 20 5.48 -0.82 6.96
N VAL A 21 4.49 -0.50 6.13
CA VAL A 21 3.20 -1.18 6.06
C VAL A 21 3.08 -1.82 4.68
N VAL A 22 3.03 -3.15 4.67
CA VAL A 22 3.02 -3.95 3.45
C VAL A 22 1.61 -4.50 3.26
N ILE A 23 0.95 -4.17 2.15
CA ILE A 23 -0.45 -4.54 1.88
C ILE A 23 -0.66 -5.08 0.48
N SER A 24 -1.71 -5.90 0.32
CA SER A 24 -2.13 -6.37 -0.99
C SER A 24 -2.73 -5.22 -1.81
N ILE A 25 -2.38 -5.09 -3.09
CA ILE A 25 -3.03 -4.14 -4.00
C ILE A 25 -4.55 -4.40 -4.12
N GLU A 26 -4.99 -5.63 -3.91
CA GLU A 26 -6.41 -5.99 -3.91
C GLU A 26 -7.16 -5.42 -2.70
N THR A 27 -6.44 -5.11 -1.62
CA THR A 27 -7.01 -4.48 -0.41
C THR A 27 -7.02 -2.96 -0.47
N PHE A 28 -6.62 -2.38 -1.62
CA PHE A 28 -6.57 -0.94 -1.84
C PHE A 28 -7.93 -0.29 -1.55
N ASN A 29 -7.92 0.71 -0.68
CA ASN A 29 -9.02 1.62 -0.48
C ASN A 29 -8.52 2.95 0.11
N ASP A 30 -9.26 4.02 -0.14
CA ASP A 30 -8.87 5.38 0.24
C ASP A 30 -8.70 5.55 1.76
N LYS A 31 -9.51 4.83 2.56
CA LYS A 31 -9.43 4.91 4.02
C LYS A 31 -8.11 4.37 4.56
N LEU A 32 -7.61 3.28 3.97
CA LEU A 32 -6.35 2.68 4.38
C LEU A 32 -5.18 3.63 4.10
N ILE A 33 -5.16 4.21 2.90
CA ILE A 33 -4.11 5.15 2.49
C ILE A 33 -4.09 6.37 3.41
N ASP A 34 -5.26 6.91 3.73
CA ASP A 34 -5.38 8.05 4.64
C ASP A 34 -4.85 7.71 6.06
N ILE A 35 -5.19 6.54 6.59
CA ILE A 35 -4.70 6.09 7.91
C ILE A 35 -3.17 5.94 7.91
N VAL A 36 -2.61 5.24 6.91
CA VAL A 36 -1.16 4.99 6.83
C VAL A 36 -0.40 6.30 6.59
N GLY A 37 -0.91 7.15 5.69
CA GLY A 37 -0.32 8.43 5.34
C GLY A 37 -0.31 9.43 6.50
N LYS A 38 -1.41 9.53 7.26
CA LYS A 38 -1.49 10.39 8.46
C LYS A 38 -0.54 9.98 9.57
N GLN A 39 -0.18 8.71 9.63
CA GLN A 39 0.80 8.19 10.59
C GLN A 39 2.25 8.24 10.06
N CYS A 40 2.49 8.89 8.92
CA CYS A 40 3.81 9.07 8.29
C CYS A 40 4.58 7.75 8.10
N ARG A 41 3.87 6.67 7.76
CA ARG A 41 4.48 5.34 7.54
C ARG A 41 4.74 5.10 6.06
N ASN A 42 5.75 4.28 5.77
CA ASN A 42 6.05 3.88 4.40
C ASN A 42 5.04 2.84 3.92
N LEU A 43 4.27 3.16 2.89
CA LEU A 43 3.31 2.24 2.28
C LEU A 43 3.95 1.43 1.16
N ILE A 44 3.84 0.10 1.22
CA ILE A 44 4.36 -0.82 0.21
C ILE A 44 3.23 -1.71 -0.31
N PHE A 45 3.06 -1.78 -1.64
CA PHE A 45 2.07 -2.67 -2.27
C PHE A 45 2.70 -3.95 -2.79
N TYR A 46 2.02 -5.09 -2.58
CA TYR A 46 2.32 -6.37 -3.21
C TYR A 46 1.03 -7.05 -3.73
N THR A 47 1.04 -7.98 -4.66
CA THR A 47 1.99 -8.07 -5.77
C THR A 47 1.33 -7.36 -6.96
N VAL A 48 1.90 -6.25 -7.42
CA VAL A 48 1.35 -5.44 -8.51
C VAL A 48 1.85 -5.98 -9.85
N ASN A 49 0.98 -6.47 -10.71
CA ASN A 49 1.35 -7.24 -11.91
C ASN A 49 0.71 -6.74 -13.22
N THR A 50 -0.17 -5.74 -13.16
CA THR A 50 -0.87 -5.19 -14.33
C THR A 50 -0.78 -3.68 -14.41
N ASP A 51 -0.90 -3.09 -15.61
CA ASP A 51 -0.90 -1.63 -15.78
C ASP A 51 -2.02 -0.93 -14.96
N ALA A 52 -3.17 -1.59 -14.80
CA ALA A 52 -4.28 -1.06 -14.01
C ALA A 52 -3.94 -1.01 -12.50
N GLU A 53 -3.33 -2.06 -11.97
CA GLU A 53 -2.85 -2.11 -10.58
C GLU A 53 -1.72 -1.12 -10.35
N ILE A 54 -0.85 -0.91 -11.34
CA ILE A 54 0.21 0.10 -11.28
C ILE A 54 -0.38 1.51 -11.18
N ALA A 55 -1.33 1.83 -12.06
CA ALA A 55 -2.03 3.12 -12.02
C ALA A 55 -2.76 3.32 -10.69
N MET A 56 -3.34 2.26 -10.12
CA MET A 56 -3.97 2.30 -8.81
C MET A 56 -2.95 2.51 -7.69
N ALA A 57 -1.85 1.77 -7.68
CA ALA A 57 -0.78 1.89 -6.70
C ALA A 57 -0.21 3.32 -6.72
N PHE A 58 0.11 3.88 -7.87
CA PHE A 58 0.68 5.23 -7.97
C PHE A 58 -0.23 6.35 -7.44
N LYS A 59 -1.56 6.19 -7.45
CA LYS A 59 -2.47 7.17 -6.82
C LYS A 59 -2.20 7.33 -5.33
N ALA A 60 -1.76 6.26 -4.66
CA ALA A 60 -1.43 6.27 -3.24
C ALA A 60 -0.01 6.79 -2.94
N LYS A 61 0.78 7.14 -3.97
CA LYS A 61 2.19 7.56 -3.83
C LYS A 61 2.99 6.63 -2.89
N PRO A 62 3.04 5.31 -3.18
CA PRO A 62 3.65 4.34 -2.30
C PRO A 62 5.16 4.56 -2.22
N TYR A 63 5.74 4.12 -1.11
CA TYR A 63 7.18 4.09 -0.93
C TYR A 63 7.83 3.05 -1.85
N ALA A 64 7.20 1.89 -2.02
CA ALA A 64 7.70 0.84 -2.90
C ALA A 64 6.58 -0.05 -3.45
N ILE A 65 6.89 -0.76 -4.54
CA ILE A 65 6.00 -1.74 -5.16
C ILE A 65 6.76 -3.06 -5.33
N ILE A 66 6.14 -4.16 -4.94
CA ILE A 66 6.61 -5.52 -5.16
C ILE A 66 5.85 -6.07 -6.37
N THR A 67 6.59 -6.53 -7.38
CA THR A 67 6.04 -6.99 -8.67
C THR A 67 6.78 -8.22 -9.17
N ASN A 68 6.08 -9.09 -9.91
CA ASN A 68 6.70 -10.15 -10.70
C ASN A 68 7.05 -9.69 -12.13
N PHE A 69 6.62 -8.49 -12.53
CA PHE A 69 6.77 -7.93 -13.89
C PHE A 69 7.49 -6.57 -13.85
N PRO A 70 8.80 -6.55 -13.54
CA PRO A 70 9.56 -5.30 -13.43
C PRO A 70 9.62 -4.52 -14.75
N ASN A 71 9.43 -5.20 -15.88
CA ASN A 71 9.36 -4.60 -17.22
C ASN A 71 8.18 -3.65 -17.42
N LEU A 72 7.19 -3.65 -16.54
CA LEU A 72 6.09 -2.69 -16.57
C LEU A 72 6.50 -1.31 -16.02
N PHE A 73 7.57 -1.22 -15.24
CA PHE A 73 8.02 -0.01 -14.53
C PHE A 73 9.09 0.80 -15.27
N LYS A 74 9.10 0.76 -16.61
CA LYS A 74 10.15 1.43 -17.39
C LYS A 74 10.09 2.96 -17.23
N PRO A 75 11.24 3.67 -17.19
CA PRO A 75 11.30 5.11 -16.93
C PRO A 75 10.54 5.97 -17.96
N ASP A 76 10.37 5.48 -19.19
CA ASP A 76 9.67 6.16 -20.27
C ASP A 76 8.14 6.13 -20.15
N ARG A 77 7.59 5.41 -19.16
CA ARG A 77 6.15 5.22 -18.97
C ARG A 77 5.53 6.04 -17.84
N PHE A 78 6.34 6.65 -17.00
CA PHE A 78 5.86 7.39 -15.82
C PHE A 78 6.49 8.78 -15.84
N ASP A 79 5.66 9.82 -15.90
CA ASP A 79 6.06 11.19 -15.63
C ASP A 79 6.32 11.33 -14.12
N ILE A 80 7.50 10.91 -13.66
CA ILE A 80 7.97 11.08 -12.27
C ILE A 80 8.76 12.38 -12.15
#